data_AF-A0A6B2M0C7-F1
#
_entry.id   AF-A0A6B2M0C7-F1
#
_cell.length_a   1.000
_cell.length_b   1.000
_cell.length_c   1.000
_cell.angle_alpha   90.00
_cell.angle_beta   90.00
_cell.angle_gamma   90.00
#
_symmetry.space_group_name_H-M   'P 1'
#
loop_
_entity.id
_entity.type
_entity.pdbx_description
1 polymer ?
#
loop_
_entity_poly.entity_id
_entity_poly.type
_entity_poly.pdbx_seq_one_letter_code
_entity_poly.pdbx_strand_id
1 'polypeptide(L)'
;MSPESKEVESLIAASLVQLRQDLALPELGQISGTTPILGGDSDLDSMAVVHLIVDLEGRLEEAFGKNWILADERALSRKRSPFRSVADLSEFVIETTPQS
;
A
#
# COMPACT_ATOMS: atom_id res chain seq x y z
N MET A 1 9.22 17.24 -4.34
CA MET A 1 7.84 17.23 -3.79
C MET A 1 7.69 15.94 -2.99
N SER A 2 7.03 16.00 -1.83
CA SER A 2 6.71 14.82 -1.01
C SER A 2 5.21 14.56 -1.15
N PRO A 3 4.76 13.30 -1.23
CA PRO A 3 3.34 12.98 -1.39
C PRO A 3 2.56 13.31 -0.12
N GLU A 4 1.31 13.79 -0.25
CA GLU A 4 0.41 13.96 0.89
C GLU A 4 -0.29 12.65 1.25
N SER A 5 -0.65 12.44 2.53
CA SER A 5 -1.34 11.21 2.98
C SER A 5 -2.60 10.90 2.16
N LYS A 6 -3.40 11.92 1.82
CA LYS A 6 -4.61 11.74 1.01
C LYS A 6 -4.34 11.24 -0.41
N GLU A 7 -3.25 11.68 -1.02
CA GLU A 7 -2.85 11.23 -2.36
C GLU A 7 -2.44 9.76 -2.30
N VAL A 8 -1.60 9.42 -1.32
CA VAL A 8 -1.14 8.05 -1.11
C VAL A 8 -2.31 7.12 -0.78
N GLU A 9 -3.21 7.52 0.11
CA GLU A 9 -4.42 6.75 0.43
C GLU A 9 -5.28 6.50 -0.81
N SER A 10 -5.41 7.49 -1.69
CA SER A 10 -6.15 7.34 -2.95
C SER A 10 -5.48 6.34 -3.90
N LEU A 11 -4.14 6.35 -3.99
CA LEU A 11 -3.39 5.38 -4.77
C LEU A 11 -3.50 3.96 -4.19
N ILE A 12 -3.41 3.82 -2.87
CA ILE A 12 -3.60 2.55 -2.17
C ILE A 12 -5.01 2.01 -2.42
N ALA A 13 -6.04 2.87 -2.31
CA ALA A 13 -7.42 2.50 -2.57
C ALA A 13 -7.63 2.02 -4.01
N ALA A 14 -7.08 2.73 -4.99
CA ALA A 14 -7.14 2.31 -6.40
C ALA A 14 -6.46 0.96 -6.62
N SER A 15 -5.27 0.76 -6.03
CA SER A 15 -4.52 -0.49 -6.12
C SER A 15 -5.27 -1.65 -5.47
N LEU A 16 -5.91 -1.41 -4.31
CA LEU A 16 -6.74 -2.40 -3.61
C LEU A 16 -7.97 -2.80 -4.41
N VAL A 17 -8.67 -1.84 -5.02
CA VAL A 17 -9.85 -2.12 -5.86
C VAL A 17 -9.44 -2.99 -7.05
N GLN A 18 -8.37 -2.62 -7.75
CA GLN A 18 -7.87 -3.37 -8.90
C GLN A 18 -7.44 -4.78 -8.50
N LEU A 19 -6.61 -4.91 -7.45
CA LEU A 19 -6.16 -6.20 -6.95
C LEU A 19 -7.33 -7.10 -6.54
N ARG A 20 -8.36 -6.56 -5.88
CA ARG A 20 -9.54 -7.33 -5.49
C ARG A 20 -10.31 -7.83 -6.71
N GLN A 21 -10.44 -7.02 -7.76
CA GLN A 21 -11.03 -7.45 -9.02
C GLN A 21 -10.23 -8.58 -9.66
N ASP A 22 -8.89 -8.46 -9.69
CA ASP A 22 -7.99 -9.46 -10.26
C ASP A 22 -8.04 -10.80 -9.50
N LEU A 23 -8.17 -10.73 -8.17
CA LEU A 23 -8.26 -11.89 -7.28
C LEU A 23 -9.70 -12.41 -7.08
N ALA A 24 -10.69 -11.82 -7.76
CA ALA A 24 -12.13 -12.11 -7.59
C ALA A 24 -12.58 -12.04 -6.11
N LEU A 25 -12.01 -11.12 -5.35
CA LEU A 25 -12.36 -10.84 -3.96
C LEU A 25 -13.58 -9.90 -3.86
N PRO A 26 -14.34 -9.97 -2.76
CA PRO A 26 -15.45 -9.03 -2.54
C PRO A 26 -14.96 -7.59 -2.51
N GLU A 27 -15.74 -6.71 -3.13
CA GLU A 27 -15.48 -5.27 -3.11
C GLU A 27 -15.49 -4.76 -1.68
N LEU A 28 -14.49 -3.95 -1.35
CA LEU A 28 -14.55 -3.15 -0.13
C LEU A 28 -15.54 -2.02 -0.36
N GLY A 29 -16.36 -1.73 0.64
CA GLY A 29 -17.21 -0.54 0.61
C GLY A 29 -16.35 0.73 0.69
N GLN A 30 -16.36 1.38 1.85
CA GLN A 30 -15.53 2.56 2.04
C GLN A 30 -14.11 2.18 2.46
N ILE A 31 -13.14 2.35 1.54
CA ILE A 31 -11.72 2.25 1.88
C ILE A 31 -11.33 3.49 2.67
N SER A 32 -10.76 3.31 3.86
CA SER A 32 -10.27 4.37 4.74
C SER A 32 -8.94 3.96 5.36
N GLY A 33 -8.28 4.88 6.07
CA GLY A 33 -7.03 4.57 6.78
C GLY A 33 -7.12 3.36 7.73
N THR A 34 -8.31 3.01 8.24
CA THR A 34 -8.50 1.85 9.13
C THR A 34 -8.74 0.53 8.38
N THR A 35 -8.82 0.56 7.05
CA THR A 35 -9.03 -0.65 6.25
C THR A 35 -7.82 -1.58 6.40
N PRO A 36 -8.02 -2.85 6.82
CA PRO A 36 -6.94 -3.81 6.99
C PRO A 36 -6.40 -4.28 5.62
N ILE A 37 -5.07 -4.42 5.54
CA ILE A 37 -4.34 -4.89 4.34
C ILE A 37 -3.65 -6.22 4.63
N LEU A 38 -3.00 -6.39 5.78
CA LEU A 38 -2.30 -7.63 6.15
C LEU A 38 -2.62 -8.04 7.59
N GLY A 39 -3.01 -9.29 7.79
CA GLY A 39 -3.26 -9.88 9.12
C GLY A 39 -4.55 -10.69 9.17
N GLY A 40 -4.94 -11.10 10.38
CA GLY A 40 -6.12 -11.96 10.59
C GLY A 40 -7.46 -11.31 10.22
N ASP A 41 -7.51 -9.98 10.12
CA ASP A 41 -8.70 -9.22 9.73
C ASP A 41 -8.69 -8.82 8.23
N SER A 42 -7.69 -9.24 7.45
CA SER A 42 -7.60 -8.96 6.01
C SER A 42 -7.93 -10.20 5.18
N ASP A 43 -8.62 -9.99 4.06
CA ASP A 43 -8.84 -11.02 3.04
C ASP A 43 -7.59 -11.29 2.18
N LEU A 44 -6.57 -10.41 2.27
CA LEU A 44 -5.35 -10.51 1.48
C LEU A 44 -4.32 -11.37 2.20
N ASP A 45 -3.75 -12.32 1.45
CA ASP A 45 -2.61 -13.11 1.89
C ASP A 45 -1.28 -12.38 1.63
N SER A 46 -0.17 -12.97 2.08
CA SER A 46 1.15 -12.36 1.92
C SER A 46 1.53 -12.12 0.44
N MET A 47 1.06 -12.95 -0.49
CA MET A 47 1.35 -12.80 -1.92
C MET A 47 0.53 -11.68 -2.55
N ALA A 48 -0.76 -11.58 -2.20
CA ALA A 48 -1.62 -10.47 -2.61
C ALA A 48 -1.07 -9.13 -2.10
N VAL A 49 -0.55 -9.09 -0.86
CA VAL A 49 0.09 -7.89 -0.32
C VAL A 49 1.36 -7.53 -1.09
N VAL A 50 2.18 -8.51 -1.50
CA VAL A 50 3.34 -8.24 -2.37
C VAL A 50 2.88 -7.67 -3.72
N HIS A 51 1.83 -8.21 -4.33
CA HIS A 51 1.26 -7.63 -5.56
C HIS A 51 0.76 -6.20 -5.37
N LEU A 52 0.06 -5.92 -4.27
CA LEU A 52 -0.40 -4.58 -3.93
C LEU A 52 0.77 -3.61 -3.86
N ILE A 53 1.87 -4.03 -3.22
CA ILE A 53 3.07 -3.21 -3.06
C ILE A 53 3.68 -2.88 -4.42
N VAL A 54 3.84 -3.87 -5.30
CA VAL A 54 4.43 -3.65 -6.64
C VAL A 54 3.56 -2.72 -7.49
N ASP A 55 2.23 -2.89 -7.46
CA ASP A 55 1.30 -1.99 -8.16
C ASP A 55 1.39 -0.56 -7.60
N LEU A 56 1.46 -0.43 -6.29
CA LEU A 56 1.58 0.86 -5.61
C LEU A 56 2.90 1.56 -5.93
N GLU A 57 4.04 0.85 -5.92
CA GLU A 57 5.35 1.40 -6.30
C GLU A 57 5.33 1.97 -7.72
N GLY A 58 4.74 1.23 -8.67
CA GLY A 58 4.56 1.70 -10.05
C GLY A 58 3.71 2.96 -10.13
N ARG A 59 2.55 2.99 -9.45
CA ARG A 59 1.68 4.17 -9.42
C ARG A 59 2.34 5.38 -8.78
N LEU A 60 3.12 5.18 -7.71
CA LEU A 60 3.85 6.23 -7.05
C LEU A 60 4.95 6.80 -7.95
N GLU A 61 5.64 5.93 -8.70
CA GLU A 61 6.63 6.34 -9.69
C GLU A 61 6.00 7.16 -10.83
N GLU A 62 4.87 6.71 -11.35
CA GLU A 62 4.12 7.44 -12.37
C GLU A 62 3.59 8.80 -11.86
N ALA A 63 3.09 8.84 -10.62
CA ALA A 63 2.49 10.04 -10.03
C ALA A 63 3.52 11.09 -9.59
N PHE A 64 4.65 10.66 -9.01
CA PHE A 64 5.62 11.55 -8.37
C PHE A 64 7.00 11.56 -9.03
N GLY A 65 7.24 10.69 -10.02
CA GLY A 65 8.53 10.56 -10.71
C GLY A 65 9.65 10.02 -9.82
N LYS A 66 9.31 9.30 -8.75
CA LYS A 66 10.25 8.73 -7.79
C LYS A 66 9.95 7.25 -7.59
N ASN A 67 10.99 6.43 -7.53
CA ASN A 67 10.83 5.00 -7.29
C ASN A 67 10.89 4.70 -5.80
N TRP A 68 9.77 4.25 -5.22
CA TRP A 68 9.72 3.77 -3.84
C TRP A 68 10.12 2.30 -3.78
N ILE A 69 10.88 1.94 -2.74
CA ILE A 69 11.18 0.54 -2.41
C ILE A 69 10.46 0.23 -1.10
N LEU A 70 9.20 -0.15 -1.20
CA LEU A 70 8.34 -0.50 -0.07
C LEU A 70 8.58 -1.95 0.35
N ALA A 71 8.78 -2.87 -0.59
CA ALA A 71 9.05 -4.29 -0.33
C ALA A 71 10.49 -4.58 0.14
N ASP A 72 11.10 -3.67 0.92
CA ASP A 72 12.44 -3.88 1.49
C ASP A 72 12.39 -4.94 2.61
N GLU A 73 13.43 -5.78 2.72
CA GLU A 73 13.53 -6.82 3.76
C GLU A 73 13.32 -6.25 5.17
N ARG A 74 13.71 -4.99 5.41
CA ARG A 74 13.50 -4.30 6.69
C ARG A 74 12.03 -4.00 6.95
N ALA A 75 11.24 -3.69 5.93
CA ALA A 75 9.82 -3.45 6.05
C ALA A 75 9.06 -4.74 6.39
N LEU A 76 9.49 -5.87 5.82
CA LEU A 76 8.93 -7.20 6.07
C LEU A 76 9.35 -7.77 7.44
N SER A 77 10.57 -7.48 7.90
CA SER A 77 11.09 -7.94 9.21
C SER A 77 10.78 -7.00 10.38
N ARG A 78 10.15 -5.85 10.13
CA ARG A 78 9.80 -4.85 11.15
C ARG A 78 8.77 -5.43 12.13
N LYS A 79 8.98 -5.21 13.44
CA LYS A 79 8.06 -5.64 14.51
C LYS A 79 6.61 -5.18 14.31
N ARG A 80 6.43 -4.01 13.71
CA ARG A 80 5.13 -3.48 13.28
C ARG A 80 5.19 -3.37 11.76
N SER A 81 4.54 -4.31 11.07
CA SER A 81 4.52 -4.31 9.60
C SER A 81 3.76 -3.07 9.12
N PRO A 82 4.33 -2.26 8.21
CA PRO A 82 3.66 -1.09 7.64
C PRO A 82 2.50 -1.47 6.72
N PHE A 83 2.37 -2.74 6.34
CA PHE A 83 1.32 -3.23 5.44
C PHE A 83 0.06 -3.66 6.18
N ARG A 84 -0.12 -3.30 7.46
CA ARG A 84 -1.26 -3.74 8.27
C ARG A 84 -2.55 -3.04 7.91
N SER A 85 -2.50 -1.74 7.66
CA SER A 85 -3.65 -0.91 7.34
C SER A 85 -3.29 0.12 6.28
N VAL A 86 -4.30 0.69 5.63
CA VAL A 86 -4.11 1.77 4.66
C VAL A 86 -3.39 2.97 5.30
N ALA A 87 -3.73 3.33 6.54
CA ALA A 87 -3.05 4.41 7.26
C ALA A 87 -1.57 4.09 7.50
N ASP A 88 -1.25 2.90 8.03
CA ASP A 88 0.14 2.49 8.26
C ASP A 88 0.95 2.49 6.96
N LEU A 89 0.34 2.04 5.86
CA LEU A 89 1.00 2.01 4.56
C LEU A 89 1.23 3.41 4.01
N SER A 90 0.24 4.30 4.14
CA SER A 90 0.37 5.70 3.72
C SER A 90 1.47 6.43 4.49
N GLU A 91 1.53 6.23 5.82
CA GLU A 91 2.57 6.79 6.67
C GLU A 91 3.95 6.26 6.27
N PHE A 92 4.04 4.96 5.97
CA PHE A 92 5.28 4.33 5.54
C PHE A 92 5.78 4.84 4.19
N VAL A 93 4.90 5.03 3.21
CA VAL A 93 5.26 5.64 1.91
C VAL A 93 5.82 7.05 2.10
N ILE A 94 5.22 7.84 2.98
CA ILE A 94 5.72 9.19 3.30
C ILE A 94 7.08 9.12 4.01
N GLU A 95 7.23 8.24 5.00
CA GLU A 95 8.48 8.00 5.74
C GLU A 95 9.62 7.59 4.79
N THR A 96 9.30 6.76 3.80
CA THR A 96 10.25 6.20 2.83
C THR A 96 10.40 7.02 1.55
N THR A 97 9.87 8.26 1.54
CA THR A 97 9.98 9.16 0.38
C THR A 97 11.45 9.27 -0.05
N PRO A 98 11.79 8.85 -1.29
CA PRO A 98 13.15 8.98 -1.79
C PRO A 98 13.57 10.45 -1.81
N GLN A 99 14.73 10.73 -1.22
CA GLN A 99 15.37 12.03 -1.36
C GLN A 99 16.08 12.06 -2.72
N SER A 100 15.42 12.70 -3.68
CA SER A 100 16.01 13.08 -4.98
C SER A 100 16.80 14.36 -4.83
#